data_AF-A0A328U9W5-F1
#
_entry.id   AF-A0A328U9W5-F1
#
_cell.length_a   1.000
_cell.length_b   1.000
_cell.length_c   1.000
_cell.angle_alpha   90.00
_cell.angle_beta   90.00
_cell.angle_gamma   90.00
#
_symmetry.space_group_name_H-M   'P 1'
#
loop_
_entity.id
_entity.type
_entity.pdbx_description
1 polymer ?
#
loop_
_entity_poly.entity_id
_entity_poly.type
_entity_poly.pdbx_seq_one_letter_code
_entity_poly.pdbx_strand_id
1 'polypeptide(L)'
;METRVAVIGIIVEKEEAVARLNSVLHEYSSYIIGRMGVPYRVRGINIISVAVDAPHDIISALSGKIGRIDGVSAKAAYSKIVGEDHV
;
A
#
# COMPACT_ATOMS: atom_id res chain seq x y z
N MET A 1 -4.06 -15.70 13.00
CA MET A 1 -2.65 -15.55 12.56
C MET A 1 -2.12 -14.29 13.24
N GLU A 2 -0.81 -14.13 13.45
CA GLU A 2 -0.31 -12.83 13.96
C GLU A 2 -0.40 -11.78 12.85
N THR A 3 -1.03 -10.64 13.16
CA THR A 3 -1.14 -9.52 12.22
C THR A 3 -0.37 -8.31 12.72
N ARG A 4 -0.06 -7.42 11.79
CA ARG A 4 0.59 -6.14 12.09
C ARG A 4 -0.08 -5.03 11.32
N VAL A 5 -0.21 -3.89 11.99
CA VAL A 5 -0.57 -2.64 11.31
C VAL A 5 0.66 -2.10 10.60
N ALA A 6 0.51 -1.71 9.33
CA ALA A 6 1.55 -1.01 8.58
C ALA A 6 0.96 0.13 7.74
N VAL A 7 1.79 1.11 7.44
CA VAL A 7 1.47 2.17 6.47
C VAL A 7 2.40 2.00 5.27
N ILE A 8 1.82 1.86 4.09
CA ILE A 8 2.54 1.80 2.82
C ILE A 8 2.42 3.18 2.16
N GLY A 9 3.53 3.90 2.10
CA GLY A 9 3.67 5.12 1.32
C GLY A 9 4.04 4.77 -0.12
N ILE A 10 3.28 5.32 -1.07
CA ILE A 10 3.37 5.01 -2.49
C ILE A 10 3.49 6.34 -3.25
N ILE A 11 4.45 6.43 -4.16
CA ILE A 11 4.61 7.57 -5.07
C ILE A 11 4.40 7.06 -6.49
N VAL A 12 3.52 7.72 -7.24
CA VAL A 12 3.17 7.39 -8.62
C VAL A 12 3.63 8.54 -9.52
N GLU A 13 4.59 8.24 -10.40
CA GLU A 13 5.20 9.17 -11.35
C GLU A 13 4.57 9.08 -12.74
N LYS A 14 3.91 7.96 -13.05
CA LYS A 14 3.24 7.71 -14.33
C LYS A 14 1.74 7.53 -14.12
N GLU A 15 0.93 8.35 -14.76
CA GLU A 15 -0.54 8.29 -14.62
C GLU A 15 -1.12 6.95 -15.08
N GLU A 16 -0.55 6.36 -16.14
CA GLU A 16 -0.90 5.03 -16.65
C GLU A 16 -0.71 3.90 -15.61
N ALA A 17 0.18 4.09 -14.62
CA ALA A 17 0.38 3.12 -13.55
C ALA A 17 -0.76 3.07 -12.53
N VAL A 18 -1.62 4.11 -12.47
CA VAL A 18 -2.70 4.24 -11.48
C VAL A 18 -3.72 3.10 -11.60
N ALA A 19 -4.09 2.70 -12.82
CA ALA A 19 -5.05 1.62 -13.02
C ALA A 19 -4.51 0.28 -12.49
N ARG A 20 -3.25 -0.04 -12.82
CA ARG A 20 -2.58 -1.26 -12.34
C ARG A 20 -2.39 -1.24 -10.83
N LEU A 21 -2.00 -0.09 -10.27
CA LEU A 21 -1.87 0.09 -8.83
C LEU A 21 -3.21 -0.16 -8.11
N ASN A 22 -4.29 0.44 -8.60
CA ASN A 22 -5.62 0.25 -8.02
C ASN A 22 -6.09 -1.20 -8.09
N SER A 23 -5.77 -1.92 -9.18
CA SER A 23 -6.07 -3.35 -9.29
C SER A 23 -5.35 -4.17 -8.21
N VAL A 24 -4.07 -3.89 -7.97
CA VAL A 24 -3.30 -4.56 -6.89
C VAL A 24 -3.91 -4.20 -5.54
N LEU A 25 -4.19 -2.93 -5.26
CA LEU A 25 -4.81 -2.54 -3.98
C LEU A 25 -6.17 -3.19 -3.77
N HIS A 26 -6.96 -3.38 -4.82
CA HIS A 26 -8.27 -4.03 -4.74
C HIS A 26 -8.15 -5.53 -4.39
N GLU A 27 -7.15 -6.23 -4.93
CA GLU A 27 -6.86 -7.64 -4.60
C GLU A 27 -6.60 -7.85 -3.09
N TYR A 28 -6.06 -6.84 -2.41
CA TYR A 28 -5.76 -6.88 -0.97
C TYR A 28 -6.74 -6.05 -0.12
N SER A 29 -7.89 -5.68 -0.67
CA SER A 29 -8.83 -4.74 -0.03
C SER A 29 -9.34 -5.18 1.34
N SER A 30 -9.47 -6.49 1.58
CA SER A 30 -9.88 -7.04 2.89
C SER A 30 -8.91 -6.70 4.03
N TYR A 31 -7.67 -6.36 3.71
CA TYR A 31 -6.62 -5.99 4.67
C TYR A 31 -6.42 -4.48 4.79
N ILE A 32 -7.08 -3.68 3.96
CA ILE A 32 -6.91 -2.21 3.94
C ILE A 32 -7.86 -1.58 4.94
N ILE A 33 -7.30 -0.98 5.99
CA ILE A 33 -8.05 -0.20 7.00
C ILE A 33 -8.52 1.12 6.39
N GLY A 34 -7.68 1.74 5.55
CA GLY A 34 -7.96 3.01 4.91
C GLY A 34 -6.83 3.48 4.01
N ARG A 35 -7.12 4.49 3.17
CA ARG A 35 -6.12 5.11 2.30
C ARG A 35 -6.36 6.60 2.11
N MET A 36 -5.28 7.33 1.90
CA MET A 36 -5.28 8.75 1.56
C MET A 36 -4.55 8.96 0.23
N GLY A 37 -5.15 9.74 -0.67
CA GLY A 37 -4.52 10.15 -1.93
C GLY A 37 -4.27 11.65 -1.93
N VAL A 38 -3.08 12.07 -2.35
CA VAL A 38 -2.65 13.47 -2.42
C VAL A 38 -2.05 13.72 -3.81
N PRO A 39 -2.81 14.29 -4.75
CA PRO A 39 -2.28 14.69 -6.04
C PRO A 39 -1.29 15.84 -5.88
N TYR A 40 -0.01 15.61 -6.15
CA TYR A 40 1.02 16.65 -6.07
C TYR A 40 1.33 17.22 -7.44
N ARG A 41 0.37 17.97 -7.97
CA ARG A 41 0.35 18.50 -9.36
C ARG A 41 1.61 19.28 -9.72
N VAL A 42 2.18 20.04 -8.78
CA VAL A 42 3.40 20.85 -9.01
C VAL A 42 4.61 20.00 -9.40
N ARG A 43 4.64 18.73 -8.98
CA ARG A 43 5.68 17.77 -9.34
C ARG A 43 5.22 16.72 -10.35
N GLY A 44 3.96 16.79 -10.81
CA GLY A 44 3.40 15.80 -11.73
C GLY A 44 3.27 14.40 -11.14
N ILE A 45 3.22 14.25 -9.81
CA ILE A 45 3.15 12.94 -9.14
C ILE A 45 1.89 12.82 -8.28
N ASN A 46 1.50 11.59 -7.95
CA ASN A 46 0.47 11.30 -6.96
C ASN A 46 1.09 10.55 -5.78
N ILE A 47 0.76 10.99 -4.57
CA ILE A 47 1.19 10.33 -3.33
C ILE A 47 -0.02 9.58 -2.78
N ILE A 48 0.15 8.30 -2.47
CA ILE A 48 -0.89 7.47 -1.88
C ILE A 48 -0.32 6.86 -0.59
N SER A 49 -1.09 6.95 0.48
CA SER A 49 -0.80 6.27 1.75
C SER A 49 -1.88 5.23 1.99
N VAL A 50 -1.48 3.99 2.30
CA VAL A 50 -2.42 2.88 2.58
C VAL A 50 -2.09 2.32 3.95
N ALA A 51 -3.05 2.37 4.87
CA ALA A 51 -2.97 1.69 6.15
C ALA A 51 -3.56 0.28 6.00
N VAL A 52 -2.81 -0.72 6.45
CA VAL A 52 -3.18 -2.14 6.36
C VAL A 52 -3.06 -2.81 7.72
N ASP A 53 -3.92 -3.80 7.99
CA ASP A 53 -3.77 -4.77 9.07
C ASP A 53 -3.78 -6.16 8.43
N ALA A 54 -2.64 -6.84 8.47
CA ALA A 54 -2.47 -8.14 7.83
C ALA A 54 -1.28 -8.91 8.39
N PRO A 55 -1.20 -10.22 8.09
CA PRO A 55 0.03 -10.98 8.26
C PRO A 55 1.24 -10.35 7.53
N HIS A 56 2.43 -10.53 8.09
CA HIS A 56 3.65 -9.89 7.57
C HIS A 56 3.98 -10.25 6.12
N ASP A 57 3.78 -11.51 5.74
CA ASP A 57 3.98 -12.02 4.38
C ASP A 57 3.01 -11.38 3.37
N ILE A 58 1.77 -11.13 3.78
CA ILE A 58 0.77 -10.41 2.96
C ILE A 58 1.20 -8.96 2.74
N ILE A 59 1.64 -8.25 3.78
CA ILE A 59 2.14 -6.85 3.66
C ILE A 59 3.37 -6.80 2.75
N SER A 60 4.30 -7.74 2.92
CA SER A 60 5.51 -7.85 2.11
C SER A 60 5.18 -8.14 0.64
N ALA A 61 4.26 -9.06 0.38
CA ALA A 61 3.81 -9.39 -0.97
C ALA A 61 3.12 -8.20 -1.65
N LEU A 62 2.24 -7.49 -0.94
CA LEU A 62 1.57 -6.28 -1.42
C LEU A 62 2.59 -5.20 -1.80
N SER A 63 3.50 -4.85 -0.88
CA SER A 63 4.55 -3.86 -1.12
C SER A 63 5.45 -4.25 -2.31
N GLY A 64 5.83 -5.52 -2.40
CA GLY A 64 6.63 -6.05 -3.49
C GLY A 64 5.92 -6.13 -4.84
N LYS A 65 4.59 -6.31 -4.88
CA LYS A 65 3.79 -6.21 -6.11
C LYS A 65 3.70 -4.74 -6.57
N ILE A 66 3.44 -3.82 -5.64
CA ILE A 66 3.36 -2.38 -5.94
C ILE A 66 4.68 -1.86 -6.48
N GLY A 67 5.80 -2.15 -5.81
CA GLY A 67 7.14 -1.68 -6.22
C GLY A 67 7.66 -2.26 -7.54
N ARG A 68 6.96 -3.24 -8.14
CA ARG A 68 7.26 -3.78 -9.49
C ARG A 68 6.47 -3.09 -10.60
N ILE A 69 5.55 -2.18 -10.27
CA ILE A 69 4.83 -1.39 -11.26
C ILE A 69 5.77 -0.28 -11.73
N ASP A 70 5.99 -0.22 -13.03
CA ASP A 70 6.81 0.84 -13.64
C ASP A 70 6.22 2.23 -13.33
N GLY A 71 7.09 3.18 -12.95
CA GLY A 71 6.67 4.51 -12.51
C GLY A 71 6.02 4.56 -11.12
N VAL A 72 6.19 3.53 -10.28
CA VAL A 72 5.71 3.50 -8.89
C VAL A 72 6.84 3.13 -7.94
N SER A 73 6.94 3.86 -6.82
CA SER A 73 7.78 3.46 -5.69
C SER A 73 6.93 3.26 -4.44
N ALA A 74 7.31 2.30 -3.60
CA ALA A 74 6.60 2.01 -2.35
C ALA A 74 7.56 1.72 -1.20
N LYS A 75 7.18 2.17 0.00
CA LYS A 75 7.86 1.88 1.26
C LYS A 75 6.83 1.61 2.35
N ALA A 76 7.05 0.54 3.11
CA ALA A 76 6.20 0.19 4.25
C ALA A 76 6.89 0.59 5.57
N ALA A 77 6.13 1.23 6.45
CA ALA A 77 6.47 1.44 7.85
C ALA A 77 5.58 0.55 8.72
N TYR A 78 6.19 -0.27 9.57
CA TYR A 78 5.48 -1.23 10.40
C TYR A 78 5.26 -0.69 11.81
N SER A 79 4.07 -0.91 12.36
CA SER A 79 3.80 -0.73 13.77
C SER A 79 4.61 -1.74 14.59
N LYS A 80 4.97 -1.35 15.81
CA LYS A 80 5.55 -2.27 16.81
C LYS A 80 4.48 -3.07 17.55
N ILE A 81 3.21 -2.71 17.37
CA ILE A 81 2.07 -3.40 17.97
C ILE A 81 1.76 -4.63 17.10
N VAL A 82 1.71 -5.79 17.75
CA VAL A 82 1.30 -7.06 17.14
C VAL A 82 -0.14 -7.32 17.58
N GLY A 83 -1.00 -7.65 16.61
CA GLY A 83 -2.37 -8.08 16.85
C GLY A 83 -2.52 -9.59 16.63
N GLU A 84 -3.63 -10.12 17.10
CA GLU A 84 -4.10 -11.46 16.73
C GLU A 84 -5.33 -11.27 15.85
N ASP A 85 -5.43 -11.99 14.73
CA ASP A 85 -6.65 -12.01 13.92
C ASP A 85 -7.86 -12.27 14.82
N HIS A 86 -8.76 -11.29 14.91
CA HIS A 86 -10.08 -11.49 15.48
C HIS A 86 -10.95 -12.06 14.36
N VAL A 87 -10.96 -13.39 14.24
CA VAL A 87 -11.98 -14.11 13.45
C VAL A 87 -13.33 -13.95 14.13
#